data_AF-D2ZZT1-F1
#
_entry.id   AF-D2ZZT1-F1
#
_cell.length_a   1.000
_cell.length_b   1.000
_cell.length_c   1.000
_cell.angle_alpha   90.00
_cell.angle_beta   90.00
_cell.angle_gamma   90.00
#
_symmetry.space_group_name_H-M   'P 1'
#
loop_
_entity.id
_entity.type
_entity.pdbx_description
1 polymer ?
#
loop_
_entity_poly.entity_id
_entity_poly.type
_entity_poly.pdbx_seq_one_letter_code
_entity_poly.pdbx_strand_id
1 'polypeptide(L)'
;MAYSTDLRHKALNYYEQCKNISQTAATFNLSRNTLYLWIRLKKQTGSLKHQVTGLNAVKLDRQKLAQYVKQHQDAYLHEIAKHFDCTPAAVCYALKQMGMTRKKRPPLTKNKTRPK
;
A
#
# COMPACT_ATOMS: atom_id res chain seq x y z
N MET A 1 12.27 -1.84 -8.73
CA MET A 1 12.49 -0.38 -8.85
C MET A 1 11.73 0.14 -10.04
N ALA A 2 11.05 1.28 -9.89
CA ALA A 2 10.34 1.93 -10.97
C ALA A 2 11.15 3.12 -11.47
N TYR A 3 11.34 3.23 -12.79
CA TYR A 3 11.89 4.43 -13.40
C TYR A 3 10.94 5.61 -13.23
N SER A 4 11.50 6.82 -13.11
CA SER A 4 10.74 8.07 -13.02
C SER A 4 9.81 8.25 -14.22
N THR A 5 8.70 8.97 -14.01
CA THR A 5 7.74 9.28 -15.08
C THR A 5 8.39 10.05 -16.22
N ASP A 6 9.28 10.99 -15.88
CA ASP A 6 9.92 11.87 -16.85
C ASP A 6 10.81 11.10 -17.83
N LEU A 7 11.57 10.12 -17.31
CA LEU A 7 12.39 9.24 -18.14
C LEU A 7 11.51 8.44 -19.12
N ARG A 8 10.37 7.93 -18.66
CA ARG A 8 9.44 7.17 -19.51
C ARG A 8 8.88 8.02 -20.64
N HIS A 9 8.46 9.25 -20.32
CA HIS A 9 7.97 10.19 -21.31
C HIS A 9 9.06 10.53 -22.33
N LYS A 10 10.27 10.86 -21.87
CA LYS A 10 11.39 11.22 -22.76
C LYS A 10 11.78 10.07 -23.69
N ALA A 11 11.88 8.86 -23.17
CA ALA A 11 12.20 7.68 -23.95
C ALA A 11 11.12 7.34 -24.99
N LEU A 12 9.83 7.50 -24.64
CA LEU A 12 8.75 7.23 -25.58
C LEU A 12 8.60 8.32 -26.65
N ASN A 13 8.83 9.59 -26.31
CA ASN A 13 8.85 10.67 -27.29
C ASN A 13 9.97 10.45 -28.33
N TYR A 14 11.16 10.04 -27.86
CA TYR A 14 12.27 9.70 -28.75
C TYR A 14 11.95 8.46 -29.61
N TYR A 15 11.30 7.45 -29.04
CA TYR A 15 10.83 6.29 -29.80
C TYR A 15 9.81 6.67 -30.89
N GLU A 16 8.90 7.62 -30.64
CA GLU A 16 7.94 8.10 -31.64
C GLU A 16 8.62 8.80 -32.82
N GLN A 17 9.76 9.47 -32.59
CA GLN A 17 10.57 10.12 -33.62
C GLN A 17 11.40 9.12 -34.43
N CYS A 18 12.13 8.23 -33.76
CA CYS A 18 13.06 7.29 -34.44
C CYS A 18 12.38 6.02 -34.95
N LYS A 19 11.23 5.64 -34.39
CA LYS A 19 10.52 4.36 -34.62
C LYS A 19 11.40 3.11 -34.45
N ASN A 20 12.51 3.22 -33.72
CA ASN A 20 13.48 2.14 -33.51
C ASN A 20 13.69 1.88 -32.00
N ILE A 21 13.34 0.67 -31.56
CA ILE A 21 13.43 0.26 -30.15
C ILE A 21 14.89 0.06 -29.72
N SER A 22 15.72 -0.56 -30.57
CA SER A 22 17.12 -0.86 -30.24
C SER A 22 17.93 0.42 -30.07
N GLN A 23 17.71 1.40 -30.93
CA GLN A 23 18.35 2.71 -30.84
C GLN A 23 17.91 3.45 -29.57
N THR A 24 16.61 3.51 -29.30
CA THR A 24 16.07 4.14 -28.08
C THR A 24 16.63 3.48 -26.82
N ALA A 25 16.68 2.14 -26.78
CA ALA A 25 17.24 1.38 -25.68
C ALA A 25 18.70 1.75 -25.42
N ALA A 26 19.52 1.84 -26.48
CA ALA A 26 20.92 2.22 -26.38
C ALA A 26 21.10 3.68 -25.90
N THR A 27 20.33 4.62 -26.43
CA THR A 27 20.43 6.05 -26.08
C THR A 27 20.11 6.32 -24.61
N PHE A 28 19.09 5.64 -24.06
CA PHE A 28 18.67 5.82 -22.67
C PHE A 28 19.32 4.80 -21.71
N ASN A 29 20.20 3.94 -22.22
CA ASN A 29 20.81 2.83 -21.48
C ASN A 29 19.76 1.95 -20.75
N LEU A 30 18.70 1.61 -21.48
CA LEU A 30 17.57 0.81 -21.01
C LEU A 30 17.57 -0.56 -21.69
N SER A 31 16.94 -1.56 -21.06
CA SER A 31 16.70 -2.83 -21.73
C SER A 31 15.58 -2.69 -22.76
N ARG A 32 15.69 -3.39 -23.89
CA ARG A 32 14.60 -3.42 -24.90
C ARG A 32 13.26 -3.85 -24.29
N ASN A 33 13.29 -4.77 -23.32
CA ASN A 33 12.11 -5.22 -22.60
C ASN A 33 11.40 -4.08 -21.85
N THR A 34 12.14 -3.18 -21.21
CA THR A 34 11.51 -2.04 -20.51
C THR A 34 10.73 -1.12 -21.45
N LEU A 35 11.25 -0.87 -22.65
CA LEU A 35 10.54 -0.10 -23.69
C LEU A 35 9.27 -0.84 -24.15
N TYR A 36 9.34 -2.16 -24.40
CA TYR A 36 8.16 -2.95 -24.73
C TYR A 36 7.07 -2.87 -23.66
N LEU A 37 7.46 -2.96 -22.39
CA LEU A 37 6.53 -2.85 -21.26
C LEU A 37 5.88 -1.46 -21.20
N TRP A 38 6.62 -0.38 -21.46
CA TRP A 38 6.06 0.97 -21.46
C TRP A 38 5.13 1.23 -22.64
N ILE A 39 5.47 0.71 -23.83
CA ILE A 39 4.58 0.79 -25.00
C ILE A 39 3.29 0.02 -24.73
N ARG A 40 3.38 -1.18 -24.16
CA ARG A 40 2.22 -1.99 -23.77
C ARG A 40 1.37 -1.26 -22.72
N LEU A 41 2.00 -0.67 -21.71
CA LEU A 41 1.34 0.08 -20.66
C LEU A 41 0.58 1.31 -21.21
N LYS A 42 1.22 2.08 -22.11
CA LYS A 42 0.59 3.23 -22.80
C LYS A 42 -0.61 2.79 -23.62
N LYS A 43 -0.52 1.65 -24.33
CA LYS A 43 -1.63 1.09 -25.12
C LYS A 43 -2.80 0.61 -24.26
N GLN A 44 -2.53 0.00 -23.10
CA GLN A 44 -3.56 -0.60 -22.25
C GLN A 44 -4.25 0.42 -21.34
N THR A 45 -3.51 1.38 -20.78
CA THR A 45 -4.02 2.28 -19.73
C THR A 45 -4.01 3.75 -20.16
N GLY A 46 -3.36 4.10 -21.27
CA GLY A 46 -3.17 5.51 -21.68
C GLY A 46 -2.19 6.29 -20.80
N SER A 47 -1.67 5.68 -19.73
CA SER A 47 -0.81 6.32 -18.73
C SER A 47 0.53 5.60 -18.62
N LEU A 48 1.58 6.38 -18.36
CA LEU A 48 2.94 5.88 -18.12
C LEU A 48 3.31 5.80 -16.65
N LYS A 49 2.38 6.13 -15.76
CA LYS A 49 2.60 6.06 -14.32
C LYS A 49 2.86 4.60 -13.91
N HIS A 50 3.76 4.44 -12.94
CA HIS A 50 4.00 3.12 -12.36
C HIS A 50 2.70 2.62 -11.71
N GLN A 51 2.25 1.44 -12.14
CA GLN A 51 1.16 0.74 -11.48
C GLN A 51 1.74 -0.03 -10.30
N VAL A 52 1.28 0.33 -9.11
CA VAL A 52 1.52 -0.46 -7.91
C VAL A 52 0.44 -1.53 -7.89
N THR A 53 0.82 -2.79 -8.10
CA THR A 53 -0.08 -3.91 -7.83
C THR A 53 -0.43 -3.83 -6.34
N GLY A 54 -1.72 -3.65 -6.03
CA GLY A 54 -2.18 -3.64 -4.65
C GLY A 54 -1.78 -4.91 -3.92
N LEU A 55 -1.73 -4.82 -2.58
CA LEU A 55 -1.57 -6.02 -1.75
C LEU A 55 -2.74 -6.98 -1.99
N ASN A 56 -2.49 -8.28 -1.90
CA ASN A 56 -3.52 -9.30 -1.99
C ASN A 56 -4.68 -9.00 -1.00
N ALA A 57 -5.90 -9.38 -1.39
CA ALA A 57 -7.08 -9.23 -0.55
C ALA A 57 -6.81 -9.85 0.84
N VAL A 58 -6.90 -9.01 1.88
CA VAL A 58 -6.74 -9.47 3.26
C VAL A 58 -8.01 -10.21 3.65
N LYS A 59 -7.87 -11.39 4.30
CA LYS A 59 -9.00 -12.20 4.77
C LYS A 59 -9.97 -11.44 5.70
N LEU A 60 -9.52 -10.33 6.28
CA LEU A 60 -10.25 -9.54 7.26
C LEU A 60 -10.86 -8.30 6.61
N ASP A 61 -12.19 -8.26 6.57
CA ASP A 61 -12.93 -7.08 6.15
C ASP A 61 -12.83 -5.97 7.21
N ARG A 62 -12.21 -4.85 6.82
CA ARG A 62 -11.97 -3.70 7.69
C ARG A 62 -13.27 -3.06 8.18
N GLN A 63 -14.32 -3.07 7.36
CA GLN A 63 -15.61 -2.45 7.73
C GLN A 63 -16.30 -3.26 8.83
N LYS A 64 -16.34 -4.60 8.67
CA LYS A 64 -16.91 -5.50 9.68
C LYS A 64 -16.13 -5.47 10.99
N LEU A 65 -14.80 -5.43 10.92
CA LEU A 65 -13.94 -5.28 12.10
C LEU A 65 -14.26 -3.99 12.87
N ALA A 66 -14.40 -2.86 12.17
CA ALA A 66 -14.73 -1.58 12.80
C ALA A 66 -16.11 -1.57 13.47
N GLN A 67 -17.10 -2.26 12.89
CA GLN A 67 -18.43 -2.42 13.51
C GLN A 67 -18.34 -3.29 14.77
N TYR A 68 -17.62 -4.41 14.72
CA TYR A 68 -17.45 -5.31 15.86
C TYR A 68 -16.78 -4.61 17.05
N VAL A 69 -15.72 -3.84 16.80
CA VAL A 69 -15.02 -3.08 17.84
C VAL A 69 -15.89 -2.00 18.47
N LYS A 70 -16.82 -1.40 17.72
CA LYS A 70 -17.79 -0.45 18.27
C LYS A 70 -18.81 -1.12 19.19
N GLN A 71 -19.24 -2.33 18.86
CA GLN A 71 -20.18 -3.11 19.67
C GLN A 71 -19.50 -3.69 20.92
N HIS A 72 -18.22 -4.07 20.81
CA HIS A 72 -17.46 -4.70 21.88
C HIS A 72 -16.16 -3.94 22.16
N GLN A 73 -16.28 -2.79 22.83
CA GLN A 73 -15.15 -1.89 23.08
C GLN A 73 -14.06 -2.49 23.99
N ASP A 74 -14.44 -3.46 24.84
CA ASP A 74 -13.54 -4.15 25.78
C ASP A 74 -13.10 -5.54 25.32
N ALA A 75 -13.46 -5.97 24.11
CA ALA A 75 -13.08 -7.29 23.59
C ALA A 75 -11.57 -7.44 23.44
N TYR A 76 -11.07 -8.61 23.80
CA TYR A 76 -9.67 -8.96 23.62
C TYR A 76 -9.37 -9.33 22.17
N LEU A 77 -8.12 -9.11 21.75
CA LEU A 77 -7.68 -9.43 20.37
C LEU A 77 -7.91 -10.90 19.98
N HIS A 78 -7.80 -11.83 20.93
CA HIS A 78 -8.01 -13.25 20.67
C HIS A 78 -9.50 -13.62 20.50
N GLU A 79 -10.41 -12.91 21.17
CA GLU A 79 -11.86 -13.09 21.01
C GLU A 79 -12.31 -12.59 19.64
N ILE A 80 -11.83 -11.40 19.25
CA ILE A 80 -12.04 -10.85 17.91
C ILE A 80 -11.48 -11.82 16.86
N ALA A 81 -10.27 -12.32 17.08
CA ALA A 81 -9.64 -13.24 16.15
C ALA A 81 -10.44 -14.54 15.96
N LYS A 82 -11.02 -15.08 17.05
CA LYS A 82 -11.91 -16.25 17.01
C LYS A 82 -13.21 -15.97 16.26
N HIS A 83 -13.78 -14.77 16.39
CA HIS A 83 -14.99 -14.38 15.66
C HIS A 83 -14.76 -14.25 14.14
N PHE A 84 -13.57 -13.81 13.73
CA PHE A 84 -13.21 -13.61 12.32
C PHE A 84 -12.38 -14.74 11.72
N ASP A 85 -12.24 -15.88 12.41
CA ASP A 85 -11.43 -17.03 12.01
C ASP A 85 -10.02 -16.65 11.52
N CYS A 86 -9.37 -15.74 12.24
CA CYS A 86 -8.07 -15.19 11.89
C CYS A 86 -7.08 -15.26 13.05
N THR A 87 -5.83 -14.85 12.81
CA THR A 87 -4.82 -14.79 13.87
C THR A 87 -4.93 -13.48 14.66
N PRO A 88 -4.69 -13.48 15.98
CA PRO A 88 -4.70 -12.24 16.79
C PRO A 88 -3.73 -11.17 16.29
N ALA A 89 -2.62 -11.59 15.67
CA ALA A 89 -1.65 -10.69 15.04
C ALA A 89 -2.25 -9.95 13.83
N ALA A 90 -3.07 -10.62 13.01
CA ALA A 90 -3.75 -9.99 11.88
C ALA A 90 -4.74 -8.91 12.34
N VAL A 91 -5.51 -9.19 13.39
CA VAL A 91 -6.40 -8.21 14.03
C VAL A 91 -5.61 -7.01 14.55
N CYS A 92 -4.50 -7.25 15.27
CA CYS A 92 -3.63 -6.19 15.78
C CYS A 92 -3.10 -5.27 14.66
N TYR A 93 -2.63 -5.85 13.56
CA TYR A 93 -2.12 -5.09 12.42
C TYR A 93 -3.24 -4.30 11.72
N ALA A 94 -4.42 -4.91 11.54
CA ALA A 94 -5.57 -4.24 10.94
C ALA A 94 -6.04 -3.04 11.78
N LEU A 95 -6.12 -3.18 13.11
CA LEU A 95 -6.48 -2.08 14.02
C LEU A 95 -5.46 -0.92 13.95
N LYS A 96 -4.16 -1.24 13.89
CA LYS A 96 -3.10 -0.23 13.70
C LYS A 96 -3.22 0.50 12.37
N GLN A 97 -3.49 -0.21 11.27
CA GLN A 97 -3.71 0.40 9.95
C GLN A 97 -4.92 1.34 9.93
N MET A 98 -5.95 1.05 10.74
CA MET A 98 -7.13 1.91 10.90
C MET A 98 -6.92 3.05 11.91
N GLY A 99 -5.75 3.15 12.55
CA GLY A 99 -5.48 4.16 13.58
C GLY A 99 -6.20 3.93 14.92
N MET A 100 -6.81 2.76 15.13
CA MET A 100 -7.50 2.42 16.38
C MET A 100 -6.49 1.92 17.40
N THR A 101 -6.39 2.61 18.55
CA THR A 101 -5.49 2.22 19.64
C THR A 101 -6.22 2.19 20.97
N ARG A 102 -5.87 1.23 21.83
CA ARG A 102 -6.40 1.18 23.19
C ARG A 102 -5.74 2.27 24.03
N LYS A 103 -6.56 3.16 24.60
CA LYS A 103 -6.10 4.13 25.59
C LYS A 103 -5.64 3.41 26.85
N LYS A 104 -4.38 3.60 27.25
CA LYS A 104 -3.77 2.90 28.40
C LYS A 104 -4.10 3.54 29.76
N ARG A 105 -4.54 4.80 29.78
CA ARG A 105 -4.81 5.56 31.00
C ARG A 105 -6.26 6.04 31.04
N PRO A 106 -6.98 5.80 32.15
CA PRO A 106 -8.26 6.46 32.40
C PRO A 106 -8.11 7.99 32.35
N PRO A 107 -9.16 8.74 31.95
CA PRO A 107 -9.10 10.19 31.85
C PRO A 107 -8.76 10.91 33.17
N LEU A 108 -9.17 10.36 34.32
CA LEU A 108 -9.00 10.96 35.64
C LEU A 108 -7.70 10.58 36.37
N THR A 109 -6.78 9.87 35.74
CA THR A 109 -5.56 9.41 36.42
C THR A 109 -4.57 10.57 36.60
N LYS A 110 -4.41 11.04 37.84
CA LYS A 110 -3.40 12.05 38.19
C LYS A 110 -1.99 11.47 38.01
N ASN A 111 -1.07 12.27 37.46
CA ASN A 111 0.34 11.89 37.38
C ASN A 111 0.93 11.83 38.81
N LYS A 112 1.75 10.81 39.09
CA LYS A 112 2.44 10.67 40.37
C LYS A 112 3.42 11.84 40.56
N THR A 113 3.12 12.75 41.47
CA THR A 113 4.06 13.79 41.93
C THR A 113 5.15 13.13 42.75
N ARG A 114 6.41 13.29 42.37
CA ARG A 114 7.55 12.88 43.21
C ARG A 114 7.72 13.91 44.32
N PRO A 115 7.89 13.51 45.60
CA PRO A 115 8.25 14.45 46.64
C PRO A 115 9.63 15.05 46.33
N LYS A 116 9.80 16.34 46.67
CA LYS A 116 11.07 17.07 46.60
C LYS A 116 12.02 16.60 47.69
#